data_AF-A0AAD3NJN8-F1
#
_entry.id   AF-A0AAD3NJN8-F1
#
_cell.length_a   1.000
_cell.length_b   1.000
_cell.length_c   1.000
_cell.angle_alpha   90.00
_cell.angle_beta   90.00
_cell.angle_gamma   90.00
#
_symmetry.space_group_name_H-M   'P 1'
#
loop_
_entity.id
_entity.type
_entity.pdbx_description
1 polymer ?
#
loop_
_entity_poly.entity_id
_entity_poly.type
_entity_poly.pdbx_seq_one_letter_code
_entity_poly.pdbx_strand_id
1 'polypeptide(L)'
;MRGRESGGGDGGGNRMSDEKGECSTKCYNMFIIETVCVAWFSLEFILRFIQARSKLDFLRGPLNIIDAMAILPYYVSLVVTEEDPALDHERPGGGKGYLDKLGLVLRILRALRILYVMRLARHSLGLQTLGLTVRRSTREFGLLLLFLCVAVTLFSPLVHLAESELTGAHDFSSIPASYWWAIISMTTVGYGDMVPRSIPGQVVALSSILSGILIMAFPATSIFHMFSRSYQELKMEHDRLFKEECAAA
;
A
#
# COMPACT_ATOMS: atom_id res chain seq x y z
N MET A 1 52.58 -22.60 -53.86
CA MET A 1 51.13 -22.89 -53.74
C MET A 1 50.54 -21.72 -52.96
N ARG A 2 49.90 -20.71 -53.57
CA ARG A 2 48.59 -20.65 -54.25
C ARG A 2 47.40 -20.82 -53.26
N GLY A 3 46.60 -19.76 -53.15
CA GLY A 3 45.30 -19.61 -52.43
C GLY A 3 45.33 -18.38 -51.50
N ARG A 4 44.86 -17.15 -51.82
CA ARG A 4 43.53 -16.65 -52.28
C ARG A 4 42.42 -17.14 -51.33
N GLU A 5 41.57 -16.32 -50.67
CA GLU A 5 40.73 -15.17 -51.08
C GLU A 5 40.09 -14.54 -49.81
N SER A 6 39.99 -13.22 -49.66
CA SER A 6 38.84 -12.32 -49.98
C SER A 6 37.89 -11.99 -48.81
N GLY A 7 37.46 -10.72 -48.78
CA GLY A 7 36.28 -10.21 -48.08
C GLY A 7 36.60 -9.67 -46.68
N GLY A 8 36.54 -8.37 -46.41
CA GLY A 8 35.45 -7.46 -46.76
C GLY A 8 34.40 -7.53 -45.65
N GLY A 9 34.22 -6.45 -44.89
CA GLY A 9 33.21 -6.43 -43.83
C GLY A 9 33.43 -5.39 -42.75
N ASP A 10 33.26 -4.13 -43.14
CA ASP A 10 32.80 -3.04 -42.28
C ASP A 10 31.63 -3.48 -41.36
N GLY A 11 31.47 -2.84 -40.20
CA GLY A 11 30.26 -3.00 -39.37
C GLY A 11 30.46 -3.28 -37.87
N GLY A 12 31.64 -3.03 -37.30
CA GLY A 12 31.88 -3.17 -35.86
C GLY A 12 31.41 -2.01 -34.98
N GLY A 13 30.85 -0.94 -35.56
CA GLY A 13 30.66 0.34 -34.88
C GLY A 13 29.26 0.71 -34.39
N ASN A 14 28.21 -0.09 -34.64
CA ASN A 14 26.83 0.40 -34.44
C ASN A 14 26.05 -0.17 -33.24
N ARG A 15 26.54 -1.17 -32.50
CA ARG A 15 25.72 -1.79 -31.43
C ARG A 15 25.71 -1.04 -30.09
N MET A 16 26.61 -0.10 -29.86
CA MET A 16 26.71 0.63 -28.58
C MET A 16 25.86 1.91 -28.55
N SER A 17 25.39 2.39 -29.71
CA SER A 17 24.59 3.62 -29.82
C SER A 17 23.09 3.35 -29.77
N ASP A 18 22.64 2.15 -30.17
CA ASP A 18 21.21 1.83 -30.27
C ASP A 18 20.54 1.59 -28.90
N GLU A 19 21.22 0.97 -27.91
CA GLU A 19 20.62 0.71 -26.58
C GLU A 19 20.38 1.98 -25.72
N LYS A 20 21.23 3.02 -25.88
CA LYS A 20 21.03 4.31 -25.17
C LYS A 20 19.86 5.11 -25.76
N GLY A 21 19.64 5.03 -27.07
CA GLY A 21 18.53 5.71 -27.76
C GLY A 21 17.16 5.08 -27.45
N GLU A 22 17.08 3.75 -27.35
CA GLU A 22 15.83 3.04 -27.04
C GLU A 22 15.36 3.27 -25.59
N CYS A 23 16.29 3.31 -24.62
CA CYS A 23 15.97 3.60 -23.22
C CYS A 23 15.45 5.03 -23.06
N SER A 24 16.08 6.00 -23.72
CA SER A 24 15.62 7.41 -23.75
C SER A 24 14.24 7.54 -24.36
N THR A 25 13.97 6.83 -25.47
CA THR A 25 12.67 6.88 -26.16
C THR A 25 11.55 6.25 -25.32
N LYS A 26 11.81 5.11 -24.66
CA LYS A 26 10.83 4.48 -23.76
C LYS A 26 10.55 5.32 -22.51
N CYS A 27 11.58 5.91 -21.91
CA CYS A 27 11.42 6.83 -20.78
C CYS A 27 10.62 8.08 -21.17
N TYR A 28 10.92 8.66 -22.35
CA TYR A 28 10.19 9.82 -22.88
C TYR A 28 8.72 9.49 -23.16
N ASN A 29 8.44 8.36 -23.82
CA ASN A 29 7.07 7.91 -24.08
C ASN A 29 6.31 7.63 -22.78
N MET A 30 6.96 7.01 -21.78
CA MET A 30 6.37 6.76 -20.47
C MET A 30 6.06 8.07 -19.73
N PHE A 31 6.96 9.06 -19.80
CA PHE A 31 6.76 10.38 -19.22
C PHE A 31 5.64 11.16 -19.92
N ILE A 32 5.53 11.07 -21.26
CA ILE A 32 4.41 11.67 -22.00
C ILE A 32 3.09 11.07 -21.55
N ILE A 33 2.99 9.73 -21.51
CA ILE A 33 1.75 9.06 -21.11
C ILE A 33 1.38 9.46 -19.69
N GLU A 34 2.34 9.45 -18.76
CA GLU A 34 2.13 9.89 -17.38
C GLU A 34 1.62 11.35 -17.33
N THR A 35 2.26 12.25 -18.06
CA THR A 35 1.90 13.67 -18.13
C THR A 35 0.49 13.87 -18.69
N VAL A 36 0.14 13.19 -19.79
CA VAL A 36 -1.18 13.28 -20.42
C VAL A 36 -2.27 12.72 -19.49
N CYS A 37 -2.01 11.56 -18.86
CA CYS A 37 -2.93 10.97 -17.90
C CYS A 37 -3.17 11.90 -16.71
N VAL A 38 -2.10 12.44 -16.12
CA VAL A 38 -2.22 13.36 -14.98
C VAL A 38 -2.90 14.67 -15.39
N ALA A 39 -2.62 15.21 -16.57
CA ALA A 39 -3.28 16.41 -17.09
C ALA A 39 -4.78 16.19 -17.24
N TRP A 40 -5.19 15.07 -17.85
CA TRP A 40 -6.60 14.70 -17.98
C TRP A 40 -7.27 14.54 -16.59
N PHE A 41 -6.60 13.87 -15.66
CA PHE A 41 -7.09 13.68 -14.30
C PHE A 41 -7.20 14.97 -13.50
N SER A 42 -6.27 15.89 -13.70
CA SER A 42 -6.28 17.21 -13.08
C SER A 42 -7.42 18.05 -13.64
N LEU A 43 -7.65 18.01 -14.96
CA LEU A 43 -8.77 18.66 -15.61
C LEU A 43 -10.11 18.14 -15.07
N GLU A 44 -10.29 16.82 -15.00
CA GLU A 44 -11.48 16.19 -14.43
C GLU A 44 -11.72 16.62 -12.97
N PHE A 45 -10.66 16.69 -12.16
CA PHE A 45 -10.73 17.16 -10.78
C PHE A 45 -11.10 18.65 -10.69
N ILE A 46 -10.48 19.51 -11.50
CA ILE A 46 -10.74 20.96 -11.53
C ILE A 46 -12.17 21.25 -11.98
N LEU A 47 -12.65 20.60 -13.04
CA LEU A 47 -14.03 20.78 -13.50
C LEU A 47 -15.05 20.42 -12.41
N ARG A 48 -14.84 19.31 -11.70
CA ARG A 48 -15.67 18.93 -10.56
C ARG A 48 -15.59 19.91 -9.41
N PHE A 49 -14.40 20.43 -9.12
CA PHE A 49 -14.20 21.44 -8.08
C PHE A 49 -14.93 22.76 -8.38
N ILE A 50 -14.97 23.17 -9.65
CA ILE A 50 -15.68 24.39 -10.09
C ILE A 50 -17.20 24.19 -10.02
N GLN A 51 -17.71 23.01 -10.41
CA GLN A 51 -19.14 22.70 -10.36
C GLN A 51 -19.67 22.47 -8.93
N ALA A 52 -18.79 22.21 -7.97
CA ALA A 52 -19.19 21.98 -6.59
C ALA A 52 -19.70 23.27 -5.92
N ARG A 53 -20.93 23.20 -5.40
CA ARG A 53 -21.61 24.34 -4.75
C ARG A 53 -20.93 24.79 -3.45
N SER A 54 -20.30 23.87 -2.71
CA SER A 54 -19.48 24.15 -1.53
C SER A 54 -18.08 23.51 -1.66
N LYS A 55 -17.06 24.36 -1.84
CA LYS A 55 -15.68 23.94 -2.13
C LYS A 55 -15.03 23.12 -1.01
N LEU A 56 -15.31 23.47 0.25
CA LEU A 56 -14.73 22.78 1.42
C LEU A 56 -15.35 21.41 1.67
N ASP A 57 -16.65 21.25 1.43
CA ASP A 57 -17.30 19.93 1.55
C ASP A 57 -16.86 19.01 0.42
N PHE A 58 -16.66 19.57 -0.78
CA PHE A 58 -16.08 18.84 -1.89
C PHE A 58 -14.68 18.31 -1.54
N LEU A 59 -13.79 19.16 -1.01
CA LEU A 59 -12.43 18.71 -0.64
C LEU A 59 -12.41 17.73 0.54
N ARG A 60 -13.40 17.76 1.44
CA ARG A 60 -13.54 16.79 2.54
C ARG A 60 -14.12 15.44 2.12
N GLY A 61 -14.61 15.30 0.88
CA GLY A 61 -15.13 14.03 0.38
C GLY A 61 -14.02 12.98 0.24
N PRO A 62 -14.16 11.76 0.78
CA PRO A 62 -13.08 10.76 0.80
C PRO A 62 -12.58 10.37 -0.60
N LEU A 63 -13.48 10.29 -1.59
CA LEU A 63 -13.11 10.01 -2.99
C LEU A 63 -12.33 11.18 -3.63
N ASN A 64 -12.64 12.42 -3.24
CA ASN A 64 -11.96 13.61 -3.77
C ASN A 64 -10.57 13.78 -3.14
N ILE A 65 -10.39 13.36 -1.88
CA ILE A 65 -9.08 13.30 -1.23
C ILE A 65 -8.18 12.28 -1.94
N ILE A 66 -8.69 11.10 -2.29
CA ILE A 66 -7.94 10.09 -3.07
C ILE A 66 -7.53 10.66 -4.44
N ASP A 67 -8.46 11.33 -5.13
CA ASP A 67 -8.15 11.97 -6.42
C ASP A 67 -7.06 13.05 -6.29
N ALA A 68 -7.09 13.86 -5.23
CA ALA A 68 -6.07 14.89 -4.96
C ALA A 68 -4.71 14.29 -4.59
N MET A 69 -4.68 13.27 -3.73
CA MET A 69 -3.45 12.56 -3.35
C MET A 69 -2.84 11.79 -4.52
N ALA A 70 -3.67 11.34 -5.48
CA ALA A 70 -3.18 10.74 -6.70
C ALA A 70 -2.46 11.79 -7.55
N ILE A 71 -3.04 12.95 -7.88
CA ILE A 71 -2.37 13.93 -8.74
C ILE A 71 -1.11 14.58 -8.12
N LEU A 72 -1.04 14.66 -6.79
CA LEU A 72 0.00 15.38 -6.04
C LEU A 72 1.47 14.98 -6.36
N PRO A 73 1.85 13.69 -6.43
CA PRO A 73 3.24 13.28 -6.65
C PRO A 73 3.81 13.77 -7.98
N TYR A 74 3.00 13.90 -9.02
CA TYR A 74 3.45 14.40 -10.32
C TYR A 74 3.80 15.88 -10.24
N TYR A 75 2.91 16.71 -9.69
CA TYR A 75 3.15 18.15 -9.54
C TYR A 75 4.32 18.45 -8.60
N VAL A 76 4.43 17.72 -7.49
CA VAL A 76 5.58 17.90 -6.58
C VAL A 76 6.88 17.47 -7.25
N SER A 77 6.88 16.37 -8.02
CA SER A 77 8.07 15.97 -8.78
C SER A 77 8.44 16.99 -9.84
N LEU A 78 7.47 17.63 -10.50
CA LEU A 78 7.72 18.68 -11.49
C LEU A 78 8.35 19.92 -10.84
N VAL A 79 7.77 20.42 -9.73
CA VAL A 79 8.31 21.58 -8.99
C VAL A 79 9.72 21.32 -8.50
N VAL A 80 9.99 20.14 -7.94
CA VAL A 80 11.33 19.78 -7.43
C VAL A 80 12.35 19.61 -8.56
N THR A 81 11.92 19.28 -9.79
CA THR A 81 12.83 19.15 -10.95
C THR A 81 13.10 20.50 -11.61
N GLU A 82 12.15 21.43 -11.56
CA GLU A 82 12.26 22.80 -12.11
C GLU A 82 13.12 23.74 -11.24
N GLU A 83 13.45 23.35 -10.01
CA GLU A 83 14.39 24.10 -9.14
C GLU A 83 15.87 23.71 -9.36
N ASP A 84 16.16 22.78 -10.28
CA ASP A 84 17.52 22.40 -10.68
C ASP A 84 17.93 22.83 -12.12
N PRO A 85 17.66 24.06 -12.62
CA PRO A 85 18.41 24.62 -13.72
C PRO A 85 19.61 25.36 -13.12
N ALA A 86 20.78 24.71 -13.16
CA ALA A 86 22.08 25.37 -13.15
C ALA A 86 22.40 26.25 -11.93
N LEU A 87 22.84 25.64 -10.84
CA LEU A 87 23.96 26.20 -10.09
C LEU A 87 24.96 25.09 -9.73
N ASP A 88 25.82 24.79 -10.71
CA ASP A 88 27.24 24.54 -10.43
C ASP A 88 27.75 25.67 -9.51
N HIS A 89 27.66 25.48 -8.20
CA HIS A 89 28.51 26.21 -7.30
C HIS A 89 28.87 25.34 -6.10
N GLU A 90 30.12 24.89 -6.12
CA GLU A 90 30.87 24.41 -4.97
C GLU A 90 30.47 25.14 -3.68
N ARG A 91 29.68 24.50 -2.81
CA ARG A 91 29.60 24.87 -1.40
C ARG A 91 29.65 23.63 -0.51
N PRO A 92 30.79 23.34 0.15
CA PRO A 92 30.90 22.24 1.07
C PRO A 92 30.20 22.62 2.38
N GLY A 93 29.26 21.79 2.85
CA GLY A 93 29.01 21.67 4.30
C GLY A 93 27.59 21.87 4.85
N GLY A 94 26.56 22.22 4.05
CA GLY A 94 25.22 22.51 4.61
C GLY A 94 24.03 21.69 4.07
N GLY A 95 24.12 21.11 2.87
CA GLY A 95 22.96 20.60 2.14
C GLY A 95 22.58 19.13 2.34
N LYS A 96 23.43 18.32 2.99
CA LYS A 96 23.21 16.86 3.06
C LYS A 96 21.90 16.48 3.75
N GLY A 97 21.50 17.16 4.82
CA GLY A 97 20.25 16.85 5.53
C GLY A 97 18.97 17.23 4.78
N TYR A 98 19.00 18.30 3.97
CA TYR A 98 17.85 18.74 3.19
C TYR A 98 17.65 17.86 1.94
N LEU A 99 18.74 17.55 1.24
CA LEU A 99 18.71 16.64 0.09
C LEU A 99 18.31 15.21 0.49
N ASP A 100 18.72 14.72 1.66
CA ASP A 100 18.33 13.39 2.15
C ASP A 100 16.85 13.34 2.57
N LYS A 101 16.34 14.43 3.16
CA LYS A 101 14.89 14.59 3.44
C LYS A 101 14.07 14.71 2.17
N LEU A 102 14.51 15.47 1.17
CA LEU A 102 13.86 15.55 -0.14
C LEU A 102 13.87 14.20 -0.85
N GLY A 103 14.97 13.46 -0.80
CA GLY A 103 15.06 12.10 -1.34
C GLY A 103 14.06 11.13 -0.70
N LEU A 104 13.90 11.19 0.64
CA LEU A 104 12.89 10.39 1.34
C LEU A 104 11.46 10.80 0.96
N VAL A 105 11.18 12.10 0.88
CA VAL A 105 9.87 12.63 0.47
C VAL A 105 9.55 12.20 -0.95
N LEU A 106 10.48 12.34 -1.90
CA LEU A 106 10.31 11.87 -3.27
C LEU A 106 10.08 10.36 -3.35
N ARG A 107 10.75 9.57 -2.49
CA ARG A 107 10.55 8.11 -2.42
C ARG A 107 9.14 7.75 -1.93
N ILE A 108 8.64 8.45 -0.93
CA ILE A 108 7.26 8.30 -0.43
C ILE A 108 6.27 8.77 -1.51
N LEU A 109 6.50 9.90 -2.16
CA LEU A 109 5.66 10.42 -3.25
C LEU A 109 5.58 9.43 -4.43
N ARG A 110 6.69 8.78 -4.78
CA ARG A 110 6.68 7.68 -5.76
C ARG A 110 5.81 6.52 -5.31
N ALA A 111 5.86 6.14 -4.03
CA ALA A 111 4.99 5.10 -3.48
C ALA A 111 3.51 5.52 -3.50
N LEU A 112 3.20 6.81 -3.27
CA LEU A 112 1.83 7.33 -3.37
C LEU A 112 1.22 7.18 -4.77
N ARG A 113 2.01 6.97 -5.82
CA ARG A 113 1.47 6.67 -7.16
C ARG A 113 0.60 5.40 -7.17
N ILE A 114 0.79 4.47 -6.23
CA ILE A 114 -0.11 3.31 -6.11
C ILE A 114 -1.55 3.71 -5.77
N LEU A 115 -1.75 4.88 -5.14
CA LEU A 115 -3.08 5.43 -4.85
C LEU A 115 -3.85 5.82 -6.11
N TYR A 116 -3.20 5.98 -7.27
CA TYR A 116 -3.92 6.14 -8.54
C TYR A 116 -4.81 4.92 -8.84
N VAL A 117 -4.41 3.72 -8.42
CA VAL A 117 -5.25 2.51 -8.59
C VAL A 117 -6.53 2.62 -7.76
N MET A 118 -6.46 3.29 -6.59
CA MET A 118 -7.64 3.52 -5.74
C MET A 118 -8.69 4.42 -6.41
N ARG A 119 -8.34 5.17 -7.46
CA ARG A 119 -9.31 5.93 -8.27
C ARG A 119 -10.34 5.03 -8.96
N LEU A 120 -10.01 3.75 -9.18
CA LEU A 120 -10.96 2.75 -9.65
C LEU A 120 -12.15 2.61 -8.70
N ALA A 121 -12.01 3.01 -7.43
CA ALA A 121 -13.12 3.04 -6.48
C ALA A 121 -14.27 3.90 -6.95
N ARG A 122 -14.01 5.09 -7.52
CA ARG A 122 -15.05 5.96 -8.05
C ARG A 122 -15.84 5.31 -9.20
N HIS A 123 -15.17 4.48 -9.99
CA HIS A 123 -15.76 3.83 -11.16
C HIS A 123 -16.37 2.46 -10.84
N SER A 124 -15.98 1.85 -9.72
CA SER A 124 -16.47 0.55 -9.27
C SER A 124 -17.47 0.71 -8.13
N LEU A 125 -18.73 0.37 -8.42
CA LEU A 125 -19.78 0.23 -7.41
C LEU A 125 -19.40 -0.81 -6.35
N GLY A 126 -18.70 -1.89 -6.75
CA GLY A 126 -18.21 -2.92 -5.82
C GLY A 126 -17.22 -2.36 -4.80
N LEU A 127 -16.25 -1.56 -5.22
CA LEU A 127 -15.22 -1.01 -4.32
C LEU A 127 -15.78 0.11 -3.43
N GLN A 128 -16.74 0.90 -3.92
CA GLN A 128 -17.53 1.82 -3.10
C GLN A 128 -18.34 1.09 -2.03
N THR A 129 -19.00 -0.01 -2.41
CA THR A 129 -19.78 -0.84 -1.49
C THR A 129 -18.87 -1.47 -0.44
N LEU A 130 -17.71 -2.00 -0.82
CA LEU A 130 -16.70 -2.50 0.11
C LEU A 130 -16.25 -1.42 1.10
N GLY A 131 -15.94 -0.20 0.63
CA GLY A 131 -15.58 0.92 1.50
C GLY A 131 -16.69 1.30 2.50
N LEU A 132 -17.95 1.30 2.05
CA LEU A 132 -19.10 1.55 2.93
C LEU A 132 -19.32 0.43 3.95
N THR A 133 -19.15 -0.83 3.53
CA THR A 133 -19.24 -1.99 4.43
C THR A 133 -18.14 -1.94 5.48
N VAL A 134 -16.88 -1.70 5.08
CA VAL A 134 -15.76 -1.49 6.02
C VAL A 134 -16.10 -0.40 7.01
N ARG A 135 -16.61 0.76 6.53
CA ARG A 135 -17.02 1.89 7.38
C ARG A 135 -18.11 1.51 8.38
N ARG A 136 -19.09 0.70 7.97
CA ARG A 136 -20.17 0.22 8.86
C ARG A 136 -19.65 -0.78 9.90
N SER A 137 -18.71 -1.64 9.51
CA SER A 137 -18.08 -2.62 10.40
C SER A 137 -16.85 -2.09 11.16
N THR A 138 -16.54 -0.78 11.11
CA THR A 138 -15.34 -0.22 11.76
C THR A 138 -15.30 -0.49 13.25
N ARG A 139 -16.47 -0.57 13.90
CA ARG A 139 -16.57 -0.93 15.32
C ARG A 139 -16.09 -2.36 15.56
N GLU A 140 -16.52 -3.32 14.75
CA GLU A 140 -16.12 -4.74 14.86
C GLU A 140 -14.63 -4.91 14.53
N PHE A 141 -14.17 -4.31 13.44
CA PHE A 141 -12.74 -4.30 13.08
C PHE A 141 -11.88 -3.57 14.12
N GLY A 142 -12.39 -2.50 14.70
CA GLY A 142 -11.71 -1.74 15.76
C GLY A 142 -11.58 -2.54 17.05
N LEU A 143 -12.60 -3.31 17.42
CA LEU A 143 -12.55 -4.23 18.57
C LEU A 143 -11.56 -5.39 18.32
N LEU A 144 -11.53 -5.97 17.10
CA LEU A 144 -10.52 -6.96 16.71
C LEU A 144 -9.11 -6.40 16.90
N LEU A 145 -8.84 -5.23 16.32
CA LEU A 145 -7.53 -4.60 16.38
C LEU A 145 -7.14 -4.25 17.82
N LEU A 146 -8.10 -3.80 18.63
CA LEU A 146 -7.88 -3.50 20.04
C LEU A 146 -7.45 -4.75 20.81
N PHE A 147 -8.16 -5.87 20.68
CA PHE A 147 -7.79 -7.12 21.35
C PHE A 147 -6.46 -7.67 20.87
N LEU A 148 -6.18 -7.59 19.56
CA LEU A 148 -4.89 -7.97 19.01
C LEU A 148 -3.76 -7.11 19.58
N CYS A 149 -3.92 -5.78 19.62
CA CYS A 149 -2.94 -4.87 20.21
C CYS A 149 -2.69 -5.17 21.69
N VAL A 150 -3.75 -5.34 22.49
CA VAL A 150 -3.61 -5.69 23.91
C VAL A 150 -2.84 -7.00 24.07
N ALA A 151 -3.22 -8.05 23.34
CA ALA A 151 -2.56 -9.33 23.44
C ALA A 151 -1.08 -9.28 22.97
N VAL A 152 -0.77 -8.58 21.87
CA VAL A 152 0.62 -8.34 21.43
C VAL A 152 1.41 -7.61 22.52
N THR A 153 0.85 -6.56 23.14
CA THR A 153 1.52 -5.82 24.21
C THR A 153 1.72 -6.64 25.49
N LEU A 154 0.87 -7.64 25.75
CA LEU A 154 0.98 -8.54 26.90
C LEU A 154 1.98 -9.68 26.66
N PHE A 155 1.92 -10.37 25.52
CA PHE A 155 2.75 -11.55 25.26
C PHE A 155 4.18 -11.21 24.82
N SER A 156 4.40 -10.04 24.19
CA SER A 156 5.72 -9.68 23.66
C SER A 156 6.79 -9.43 24.75
N PRO A 157 6.49 -8.74 25.87
CA PRO A 157 7.44 -8.63 26.98
C PRO A 157 7.69 -9.98 27.66
N LEU A 158 6.69 -10.87 27.72
CA LEU A 158 6.82 -12.19 28.34
C LEU A 158 7.78 -13.09 27.56
N VAL A 159 7.67 -13.14 26.23
CA VAL A 159 8.60 -13.91 25.40
C VAL A 159 10.00 -13.26 25.40
N HIS A 160 10.06 -11.93 25.42
CA HIS A 160 11.34 -11.20 25.50
C HIS A 160 12.10 -11.60 26.76
N LEU A 161 11.45 -11.54 27.93
CA LEU A 161 12.05 -11.90 29.21
C LEU A 161 12.47 -13.38 29.23
N ALA A 162 11.61 -14.27 28.72
CA ALA A 162 11.92 -15.70 28.68
C ALA A 162 13.15 -16.03 27.81
N GLU A 163 13.32 -15.33 26.70
CA GLU A 163 14.43 -15.55 25.77
C GLU A 163 15.69 -14.76 26.14
N SER A 164 15.56 -13.57 26.73
CA SER A 164 16.70 -12.70 27.08
C SER A 164 17.57 -13.31 28.18
N GLU A 165 16.96 -13.99 29.15
CA GLU A 165 17.67 -14.59 30.28
C GLU A 165 18.41 -15.89 29.92
N LEU A 166 17.95 -16.63 28.90
CA LEU A 166 18.39 -18.01 28.62
C LEU A 166 19.21 -18.19 27.34
N THR A 167 18.91 -17.42 26.29
CA THR A 167 19.44 -17.68 24.93
C THR A 167 20.32 -16.53 24.41
N GLY A 168 20.34 -15.40 25.13
CA GLY A 168 20.97 -14.16 24.67
C GLY A 168 20.06 -13.39 23.71
N ALA A 169 20.11 -12.06 23.77
CA ALA A 169 19.18 -11.16 23.08
C ALA A 169 19.45 -10.98 21.56
N HIS A 170 19.86 -12.04 20.86
CA HIS A 170 20.20 -11.96 19.42
C HIS A 170 18.95 -11.77 18.55
N ASP A 171 17.94 -12.63 18.71
CA ASP A 171 16.68 -12.53 17.96
C ASP A 171 15.71 -11.59 18.70
N PHE A 172 15.58 -11.74 20.02
CA PHE A 172 14.70 -10.92 20.86
C PHE A 172 15.48 -9.76 21.54
N SER A 173 16.05 -8.87 20.74
CA SER A 173 16.91 -7.77 21.23
C SER A 173 16.19 -6.71 22.06
N SER A 174 14.91 -6.47 21.79
CA SER A 174 14.11 -5.43 22.43
C SER A 174 12.63 -5.78 22.43
N ILE A 175 11.86 -5.17 23.34
CA ILE A 175 10.39 -5.35 23.39
C ILE A 175 9.71 -5.03 22.05
N PRO A 176 10.09 -3.97 21.31
CA PRO A 176 9.53 -3.71 19.98
C PRO A 176 9.87 -4.77 18.94
N ALA A 177 11.07 -5.39 19.01
CA ALA A 177 11.39 -6.52 18.15
C ALA A 177 10.50 -7.74 18.46
N SER A 178 10.16 -7.97 19.74
CA SER A 178 9.21 -9.01 20.13
C SER A 178 7.78 -8.74 19.66
N TYR A 179 7.37 -7.48 19.45
CA TYR A 179 6.07 -7.17 18.83
C TYR A 179 5.97 -7.71 17.41
N TRP A 180 7.04 -7.62 16.62
CA TRP A 180 7.06 -8.17 15.27
C TRP A 180 6.75 -9.66 15.29
N TRP A 181 7.48 -10.42 16.10
CA TRP A 181 7.24 -11.84 16.29
C TRP A 181 5.82 -12.15 16.78
N ALA A 182 5.33 -11.45 17.81
CA ALA A 182 3.99 -11.70 18.34
C ALA A 182 2.90 -11.42 17.31
N ILE A 183 3.02 -10.36 16.51
CA ILE A 183 2.07 -10.03 15.44
C ILE A 183 2.05 -11.14 14.40
N ILE A 184 3.20 -11.56 13.86
CA ILE A 184 3.24 -12.59 12.80
C ILE A 184 2.80 -13.97 13.31
N SER A 185 3.04 -14.29 14.57
CA SER A 185 2.61 -15.56 15.19
C SER A 185 1.12 -15.55 15.52
N MET A 186 0.59 -14.48 16.12
CA MET A 186 -0.83 -14.37 16.47
C MET A 186 -1.74 -14.26 15.25
N THR A 187 -1.23 -13.64 14.17
CA THR A 187 -1.92 -13.59 12.86
C THR A 187 -1.69 -14.84 12.01
N THR A 188 -1.00 -15.85 12.54
CA THR A 188 -0.72 -17.13 11.87
C THR A 188 0.08 -17.04 10.57
N VAL A 189 0.78 -15.93 10.33
CA VAL A 189 1.66 -15.75 9.16
C VAL A 189 2.93 -16.58 9.31
N GLY A 190 3.61 -16.45 10.46
CA GLY A 190 4.73 -17.31 10.84
C GLY A 190 5.90 -17.37 9.85
N TYR A 191 6.54 -16.23 9.55
CA TYR A 191 7.69 -16.19 8.65
C TYR A 191 8.88 -17.07 9.09
N GLY A 192 9.03 -17.29 10.41
CA GLY A 192 10.09 -18.12 10.97
C GLY A 192 11.46 -17.44 11.06
N ASP A 193 11.51 -16.13 10.85
CA ASP A 193 12.69 -15.28 10.99
C ASP A 193 13.10 -15.09 12.46
N MET A 194 12.14 -15.14 13.38
CA MET A 194 12.35 -15.13 14.83
C MET A 194 11.54 -16.27 15.46
N VAL A 195 12.16 -17.05 16.36
CA VAL A 195 11.49 -18.14 17.08
C VAL A 195 12.04 -18.30 18.49
N PRO A 196 11.20 -18.44 19.53
CA PRO A 196 11.67 -18.68 20.89
C PRO A 196 12.25 -20.10 21.00
N ARG A 197 13.45 -20.20 21.58
CA ARG A 197 14.18 -21.46 21.71
C ARG A 197 14.22 -21.98 23.14
N SER A 198 14.02 -21.11 24.11
CA SER A 198 13.96 -21.49 25.52
C SER A 198 12.65 -22.24 25.82
N ILE A 199 12.71 -23.19 26.76
CA ILE A 199 11.51 -23.88 27.25
C ILE A 199 10.43 -22.90 27.77
N PRO A 200 10.74 -21.90 28.64
CA PRO A 200 9.74 -20.93 29.06
C PRO A 200 9.21 -20.07 27.89
N GLY A 201 10.07 -19.70 26.93
CA GLY A 201 9.65 -18.94 25.75
C GLY A 201 8.71 -19.73 24.84
N GLN A 202 8.93 -21.03 24.69
CA GLN A 202 8.02 -21.93 23.95
C GLN A 202 6.66 -22.06 24.61
N VAL A 203 6.59 -22.11 25.94
CA VAL A 203 5.31 -22.12 26.68
C VAL A 203 4.55 -20.82 26.46
N VAL A 204 5.25 -19.67 26.58
CA VAL A 204 4.66 -18.36 26.27
C VAL A 204 4.17 -18.32 24.83
N ALA A 205 4.96 -18.84 23.88
CA ALA A 205 4.60 -18.87 22.48
C ALA A 205 3.37 -19.71 22.15
N LEU A 206 3.27 -20.89 22.78
CA LEU A 206 2.08 -21.72 22.64
C LEU A 206 0.85 -20.95 23.15
N SER A 207 0.97 -20.30 24.30
CA SER A 207 -0.13 -19.52 24.89
C SER A 207 -0.53 -18.31 24.02
N SER A 208 0.44 -17.60 23.42
CA SER A 208 0.19 -16.44 22.57
C SER A 208 -0.46 -16.84 21.24
N ILE A 209 0.00 -17.93 20.61
CA ILE A 209 -0.57 -18.45 19.37
C ILE A 209 -2.02 -18.90 19.60
N LEU A 210 -2.28 -19.67 20.67
CA LEU A 210 -3.64 -20.10 21.00
C LEU A 210 -4.57 -18.92 21.26
N SER A 211 -4.10 -17.92 22.01
CA SER A 211 -4.85 -16.68 22.25
C SER A 211 -5.13 -15.91 20.95
N GLY A 212 -4.15 -15.81 20.05
CA GLY A 212 -4.29 -15.14 18.76
C GLY A 212 -5.34 -15.78 17.85
N ILE A 213 -5.35 -17.11 17.76
CA ILE A 213 -6.37 -17.85 16.98
C ILE A 213 -7.77 -17.55 17.54
N LEU A 214 -7.95 -17.58 18.86
CA LEU A 214 -9.24 -17.28 19.50
C LEU A 214 -9.67 -15.83 19.27
N ILE A 215 -8.75 -14.87 19.40
CA ILE A 215 -9.02 -13.45 19.17
C ILE A 215 -9.40 -13.18 17.71
N MET A 216 -8.72 -13.80 16.74
CA MET A 216 -9.01 -13.62 15.32
C MET A 216 -10.33 -14.29 14.89
N ALA A 217 -10.68 -15.43 15.49
CA ALA A 217 -11.90 -16.17 15.18
C ALA A 217 -13.19 -15.38 15.50
N PHE A 218 -13.20 -14.61 16.59
CA PHE A 218 -14.39 -13.93 17.07
C PHE A 218 -14.88 -12.80 16.12
N PRO A 219 -14.03 -11.88 15.64
CA PRO A 219 -14.45 -10.86 14.68
C PRO A 219 -14.66 -11.43 13.28
N ALA A 220 -13.91 -12.46 12.87
CA ALA A 220 -14.16 -13.13 11.60
C ALA A 220 -15.57 -13.73 11.56
N THR A 221 -16.01 -14.39 12.63
CA THR A 221 -17.39 -14.91 12.75
C THR A 221 -18.41 -13.79 12.84
N SER A 222 -18.17 -12.74 13.63
CA SER A 222 -19.06 -11.55 13.70
C SER A 222 -19.27 -10.89 12.32
N ILE A 223 -18.17 -10.65 11.59
CA ILE A 223 -18.20 -10.06 10.23
C ILE A 223 -18.93 -11.00 9.27
N PHE A 224 -18.67 -12.31 9.33
CA PHE A 224 -19.37 -13.29 8.50
C PHE A 224 -20.88 -13.29 8.76
N HIS A 225 -21.30 -13.25 10.04
CA HIS A 225 -22.71 -13.17 10.40
C HIS A 225 -23.35 -11.87 9.92
N MET A 226 -22.64 -10.74 10.03
CA MET A 226 -23.11 -9.45 9.50
C MET A 226 -23.28 -9.49 7.98
N PHE A 227 -22.29 -10.02 7.26
CA PHE A 227 -22.36 -10.19 5.81
C PHE A 227 -23.51 -11.12 5.42
N SER A 228 -23.63 -12.29 6.07
CA SER A 228 -24.69 -13.25 5.83
C SER A 228 -26.06 -12.63 6.07
N ARG A 229 -26.24 -11.85 7.15
CA ARG A 229 -27.49 -11.17 7.44
C ARG A 229 -27.84 -10.15 6.36
N SER A 230 -26.92 -9.26 6.02
CA SER A 230 -27.13 -8.27 4.96
C SER A 230 -27.40 -8.91 3.59
N TYR A 231 -26.76 -10.05 3.30
CA TYR A 231 -27.00 -10.80 2.06
C TYR A 231 -28.42 -11.42 2.03
N GLN A 232 -28.88 -11.99 3.14
CA GLN A 232 -30.23 -12.55 3.24
C GLN A 232 -31.30 -11.44 3.13
N GLU A 233 -31.09 -10.29 3.77
CA GLU A 233 -31.98 -9.13 3.66
C GLU A 233 -32.10 -8.66 2.19
N LEU A 234 -30.98 -8.53 1.47
CA LEU A 234 -30.98 -8.18 0.04
C LEU A 234 -31.71 -9.22 -0.82
N LYS A 235 -31.52 -10.51 -0.54
CA LYS A 235 -32.18 -11.59 -1.28
C LYS A 235 -33.69 -11.57 -1.07
N MET A 236 -34.15 -11.35 0.15
CA MET A 236 -35.58 -11.25 0.46
C MET A 236 -36.23 -10.05 -0.23
N GLU A 237 -35.54 -8.89 -0.28
CA GLU A 237 -36.04 -7.73 -1.03
C GLU A 237 -36.17 -8.03 -2.53
N HIS A 238 -35.17 -8.69 -3.12
CA HIS A 238 -35.21 -9.08 -4.53
C HIS A 238 -36.33 -10.08 -4.84
N ASP A 239 -36.50 -11.11 -3.99
CA ASP A 239 -37.59 -12.09 -4.12
C ASP A 239 -38.97 -11.43 -3.96
N ARG A 240 -39.09 -10.39 -3.11
CA ARG A 240 -40.34 -9.64 -2.94
C ARG A 240 -40.66 -8.82 -4.18
N LEU A 241 -39.68 -8.09 -4.72
CA LEU A 241 -39.85 -7.31 -5.95
C LEU A 241 -40.22 -8.20 -7.13
N PHE A 242 -39.56 -9.37 -7.27
CA PHE A 242 -39.89 -10.35 -8.31
C PHE A 242 -41.33 -10.88 -8.20
N LYS A 243 -41.80 -11.14 -6.97
CA LYS A 243 -43.21 -11.55 -6.75
C LYS A 243 -44.21 -10.44 -7.09
N GLU A 244 -43.89 -9.19 -6.78
CA GLU A 244 -44.72 -8.03 -7.12
C GLU A 244 -44.80 -7.86 -8.65
N GLU A 245 -43.69 -8.03 -9.38
CA GLU A 245 -43.68 -8.01 -10.84
C GLU A 245 -44.51 -9.15 -11.45
N CYS A 246 -44.37 -10.38 -10.95
CA CYS A 246 -45.18 -11.51 -11.42
C CYS A 246 -46.68 -11.37 -11.08
N ALA A 247 -47.05 -10.68 -10.01
CA ALA A 247 -48.44 -10.44 -9.66
C ALA A 247 -49.09 -9.31 -10.48
N ALA A 248 -48.28 -8.45 -11.09
CA ALA A 248 -48.73 -7.33 -11.92
C ALA A 248 -48.83 -7.67 -13.42
N ALA A 249 -48.29 -8.81 -13.85
CA ALA A 249 -48.31 -9.31 -15.24
C ALA A 249 -49.45 -10.31 -15.46
#